data_AF-A0A4U8YT02-F1
#
_entry.id   AF-A0A4U8YT02-F1
#
_cell.length_a   1.000
_cell.length_b   1.000
_cell.length_c   1.000
_cell.angle_alpha   90.00
_cell.angle_beta   90.00
_cell.angle_gamma   90.00
#
_symmetry.space_group_name_H-M   'P 1'
#
loop_
_entity.id
_entity.type
_entity.pdbx_description
1 polymer ?
#
loop_
_entity_poly.entity_id
_entity_poly.type
_entity_poly.pdbx_seq_one_letter_code
_entity_poly.pdbx_strand_id
1 'polypeptide(L)'
;MNSKLIVVFLLCAILVACVTSRRPPTGDEAYEDDRERPYQLRNFKRGCTDSQSSTYCGKVVSRNICGTTEYRMNCRKSCGNC
;
A
#
# COMPACT_ATOMS: atom_id res chain seq x y z
N MET A 1 48.39 4.06 -5.24
CA MET A 1 46.93 3.87 -5.11
C MET A 1 46.24 4.73 -6.15
N ASN A 2 45.40 4.14 -7.00
CA ASN A 2 44.76 4.87 -8.10
C ASN A 2 43.66 5.78 -7.55
N SER A 3 43.88 7.10 -7.55
CA SER A 3 42.94 8.11 -7.04
C SER A 3 41.55 7.98 -7.67
N LYS A 4 41.47 7.50 -8.91
CA LYS A 4 40.22 7.20 -9.63
C LYS A 4 39.39 6.11 -8.92
N LEU A 5 40.02 5.07 -8.41
CA LEU A 5 39.33 3.98 -7.69
C LEU A 5 38.76 4.46 -6.36
N ILE A 6 39.47 5.38 -5.69
CA ILE A 6 39.03 5.96 -4.41
C ILE A 6 37.76 6.81 -4.62
N VAL A 7 37.72 7.61 -5.69
CA VAL A 7 36.55 8.42 -6.04
C VAL A 7 35.35 7.54 -6.37
N VAL A 8 35.53 6.46 -7.13
CA VAL A 8 34.45 5.51 -7.44
C VAL A 8 33.92 4.84 -6.17
N PHE A 9 34.81 4.40 -5.28
CA PHE A 9 34.41 3.80 -4.00
C PHE A 9 33.63 4.77 -3.12
N LEU A 10 34.06 6.03 -3.03
CA LEU A 10 33.36 7.07 -2.28
C LEU A 10 31.97 7.35 -2.85
N LEU A 11 31.84 7.46 -4.17
CA LEU A 11 30.53 7.64 -4.82
C LEU A 11 29.60 6.46 -4.57
N CYS A 12 30.10 5.23 -4.65
CA CYS A 12 29.33 4.03 -4.33
C CYS A 12 28.88 4.02 -2.86
N ALA A 13 29.76 4.37 -1.92
CA ALA A 13 29.42 4.40 -0.50
C ALA A 13 28.35 5.44 -0.17
N ILE A 14 28.42 6.64 -0.78
CA ILE A 14 27.40 7.69 -0.61
C ILE A 14 26.05 7.24 -1.15
N LEU A 15 26.03 6.62 -2.34
CA LEU A 15 24.80 6.10 -2.92
C LEU A 15 24.15 5.03 -2.03
N VAL A 16 24.95 4.11 -1.47
CA VAL A 16 24.45 3.10 -0.53
C VAL A 16 23.87 3.77 0.73
N ALA A 17 24.58 4.74 1.31
CA ALA A 17 24.10 5.48 2.49
C ALA A 17 22.80 6.26 2.22
N CYS A 18 22.62 6.83 1.03
CA CYS A 18 21.39 7.49 0.63
C CYS A 18 20.20 6.52 0.50
N VAL A 19 20.43 5.29 0.02
CA VAL A 19 19.37 4.27 -0.08
C VAL A 19 18.99 3.71 1.28
N THR A 20 19.96 3.57 2.19
CA THR A 20 19.74 3.01 3.53
C THR A 20 19.28 4.05 4.56
N SER A 21 19.55 5.34 4.35
CA SER A 21 19.05 6.44 5.18
C SER A 21 17.60 6.81 4.82
N ARG A 22 16.74 5.79 4.72
CA ARG A 22 15.31 6.03 4.90
C ARG A 22 15.11 6.26 6.38
N ARG A 23 14.78 7.50 6.76
CA ARG A 23 14.36 7.84 8.12
C ARG A 23 13.31 6.81 8.57
N PRO A 24 13.41 6.24 9.78
CA PRO A 24 12.25 5.60 10.37
C PRO A 24 11.13 6.65 10.39
N PRO A 25 9.89 6.30 10.02
CA PRO A 25 8.78 7.23 10.05
C PRO A 25 8.62 7.69 11.50
N THR A 26 9.14 8.88 11.80
CA THR A 26 8.71 9.67 12.95
C THR A 26 7.21 9.83 12.81
N GLY A 27 6.46 9.24 13.76
CA GLY A 27 5.01 9.42 13.90
C GLY A 27 4.67 10.89 13.73
N ASP A 28 3.77 11.23 12.82
CA ASP A 28 2.33 11.22 13.14
C ASP A 28 1.43 10.81 11.96
N GLU A 29 1.96 10.10 10.97
CA GLU A 29 1.19 9.66 9.79
C GLU A 29 1.38 8.16 9.59
N ALA A 30 0.93 7.38 10.59
CA ALA A 30 0.78 5.94 10.47
C ALA A 30 -0.32 5.64 9.44
N TYR A 31 0.07 5.60 8.17
CA TYR A 31 -0.62 4.82 7.18
C TYR A 31 -0.69 3.39 7.71
N GLU A 32 -1.90 2.93 7.99
CA GLU A 32 -2.18 1.54 8.35
C GLU A 32 -1.74 0.61 7.22
N ASP A 33 -0.49 0.16 7.25
CA ASP A 33 -0.03 -1.04 6.56
C ASP A 33 0.18 -2.13 7.60
N ASP A 34 -0.93 -2.67 8.11
CA ASP A 34 -0.94 -3.82 9.00
C ASP A 34 -0.92 -5.11 8.14
N ARG A 35 0.13 -5.27 7.32
CA ARG A 35 0.49 -6.54 6.68
C ARG A 35 1.47 -7.31 7.55
N GLU A 36 1.05 -7.68 8.75
CA GLU A 36 1.54 -8.88 9.42
C GLU A 36 0.67 -9.19 10.64
N ARG A 37 -0.44 -9.92 10.43
CA ARG A 37 -0.99 -10.74 11.51
C ARG A 37 -1.22 -12.19 11.09
N PRO A 38 -0.63 -13.14 11.83
CA PRO A 38 -0.55 -14.55 11.45
C PRO A 38 -1.92 -15.20 11.60
N TYR A 39 -2.35 -15.95 10.58
CA TYR A 39 -3.25 -17.10 10.69
C TYR A 39 -4.29 -17.08 11.83
N GLN A 40 -5.11 -16.03 11.96
CA GLN A 40 -6.30 -16.08 12.81
C GLN A 40 -7.53 -16.39 11.95
N LEU A 41 -7.62 -17.68 11.63
CA LEU A 41 -8.69 -18.34 10.90
C LEU A 41 -10.01 -18.44 11.71
N ARG A 42 -10.37 -17.43 12.52
CA ARG A 42 -11.56 -17.47 13.38
C ARG A 42 -12.55 -16.38 13.01
N ASN A 43 -13.45 -16.71 12.10
CA ASN A 43 -14.77 -16.09 11.94
C ASN A 43 -14.79 -14.55 11.93
N PHE A 44 -13.86 -13.91 11.20
CA PHE A 44 -14.05 -12.49 10.90
C PHE A 44 -15.24 -12.39 9.97
N LYS A 45 -16.41 -11.99 10.49
CA LYS A 45 -17.50 -11.47 9.65
C LYS A 45 -16.83 -10.44 8.76
N ARG A 46 -16.61 -10.75 7.48
CA ARG A 46 -16.06 -9.79 6.51
C ARG A 46 -17.02 -8.60 6.57
N GLY A 47 -16.60 -7.53 7.23
CA GLY A 47 -17.39 -6.32 7.35
C GLY A 47 -17.85 -5.90 5.97
N CYS A 48 -19.04 -5.31 5.90
CA CYS A 48 -19.49 -4.66 4.69
C CYS A 48 -18.65 -3.39 4.48
N THR A 49 -17.46 -3.55 3.91
CA THR A 49 -16.52 -2.47 3.67
C THR A 49 -16.03 -2.49 2.24
N ASP A 50 -15.71 -1.31 1.73
CA ASP A 50 -14.96 -1.17 0.50
C ASP A 50 -13.48 -1.40 0.79
N SER A 51 -12.80 -2.15 -0.07
CA SER A 51 -11.35 -2.33 -0.03
C SER A 51 -10.60 -1.19 -0.73
N GLN A 52 -11.32 -0.38 -1.53
CA GLN A 52 -10.78 0.78 -2.24
C GLN A 52 -11.30 2.09 -1.65
N SER A 53 -10.65 3.20 -2.04
CA SER A 53 -11.05 4.54 -1.58
C SER A 53 -12.48 4.90 -2.00
N SER A 54 -13.13 5.74 -1.19
CA SER A 54 -14.48 6.25 -1.46
C SER A 54 -14.57 6.96 -2.81
N THR A 55 -13.54 7.72 -3.21
CA THR A 55 -13.46 8.36 -4.52
C THR A 55 -13.45 7.35 -5.66
N TYR A 56 -12.70 6.25 -5.51
CA TYR A 56 -12.66 5.20 -6.51
C TYR A 56 -14.01 4.48 -6.61
N CYS A 57 -14.57 4.05 -5.49
CA CYS A 57 -15.86 3.36 -5.48
C CYS A 57 -17.03 4.28 -5.90
N GLY A 58 -16.96 5.58 -5.62
CA GLY A 58 -17.90 6.57 -6.15
C GLY A 58 -17.83 6.70 -7.68
N LYS A 59 -16.63 6.57 -8.28
CA LYS A 59 -16.49 6.48 -9.74
C LYS A 59 -17.08 5.19 -10.30
N VAL A 60 -16.92 4.06 -9.61
CA VAL A 60 -17.50 2.77 -10.00
C VAL A 60 -19.03 2.83 -10.01
N VAL A 61 -19.63 3.37 -8.95
CA VAL A 61 -21.08 3.52 -8.83
C VAL A 61 -21.63 4.50 -9.86
N SER A 62 -21.00 5.68 -10.01
CA SER A 62 -21.45 6.68 -10.99
C SER A 62 -21.32 6.22 -12.45
N ARG A 63 -20.39 5.29 -12.73
CA ARG A 63 -20.25 4.65 -14.04
C ARG A 63 -21.10 3.38 -14.21
N ASN A 64 -21.83 2.96 -13.17
CA ASN A 64 -22.66 1.75 -13.15
C ASN A 64 -21.90 0.46 -13.54
N ILE A 65 -20.63 0.34 -13.15
CA ILE A 65 -19.75 -0.81 -13.47
C ILE A 65 -19.64 -1.82 -12.32
N CYS A 66 -20.50 -1.74 -11.31
CA CYS A 66 -20.53 -2.67 -10.17
C CYS A 66 -20.74 -4.16 -10.56
N GLY A 67 -21.19 -4.45 -11.79
CA GLY A 67 -21.39 -5.82 -12.28
C GLY A 67 -20.09 -6.62 -12.48
N THR A 68 -18.95 -5.96 -12.59
CA THR A 68 -17.65 -6.64 -12.77
C THR A 68 -17.19 -7.24 -11.44
N THR A 69 -16.69 -8.48 -11.45
CA THR A 69 -16.28 -9.20 -10.24
C THR A 69 -15.21 -8.44 -9.45
N GLU A 70 -14.28 -7.77 -10.13
CA GLU A 70 -13.25 -6.92 -9.51
C GLU A 70 -13.88 -5.80 -8.68
N TYR A 71 -14.71 -4.94 -9.30
CA TYR A 71 -15.34 -3.81 -8.62
C TYR A 71 -16.34 -4.25 -7.57
N ARG A 72 -17.03 -5.37 -7.82
CA ARG A 72 -17.95 -5.98 -6.86
C ARG A 72 -17.24 -6.43 -5.58
N MET A 73 -16.01 -6.93 -5.67
CA MET A 73 -15.22 -7.35 -4.51
C MET A 73 -14.52 -6.17 -3.81
N ASN A 74 -14.07 -5.18 -4.59
CA ASN A 74 -13.32 -4.04 -4.08
C ASN A 74 -14.22 -2.92 -3.53
N CYS A 75 -15.43 -2.78 -4.04
CA CYS A 75 -16.39 -1.75 -3.67
C CYS A 75 -17.71 -2.37 -3.17
N ARG A 76 -17.62 -3.42 -2.33
CA ARG A 76 -18.78 -4.20 -1.86
C ARG A 76 -19.84 -3.34 -1.19
N LYS A 77 -19.44 -2.41 -0.31
CA LYS A 77 -20.37 -1.54 0.40
C LYS A 77 -20.99 -0.54 -0.56
N SER A 78 -20.16 0.14 -1.37
CA SER A 78 -20.61 1.14 -2.32
C SER A 78 -21.53 0.55 -3.41
N CYS A 79 -21.27 -0.68 -3.85
CA CYS A 79 -22.08 -1.38 -4.84
C CYS A 79 -23.31 -2.11 -4.24
N GLY A 80 -23.48 -2.11 -2.91
CA GLY A 80 -24.60 -2.82 -2.26
C GLY A 80 -24.49 -4.35 -2.37
N ASN A 81 -23.26 -4.87 -2.44
CA ASN A 81 -22.92 -6.30 -2.55
C ASN A 81 -22.49 -6.91 -1.21
N CYS A 82 -22.94 -6.27 -0.14
CA CYS A 82 -23.12 -6.89 1.16
C CYS A 82 -24.57 -7.38 1.22
#